data_AF-A0A258JRA8-F1
#
_entry.id   AF-A0A258JRA8-F1
#
_cell.length_a   1.000
_cell.length_b   1.000
_cell.length_c   1.000
_cell.angle_alpha   90.00
_cell.angle_beta   90.00
_cell.angle_gamma   90.00
#
_symmetry.space_group_name_H-M   'P 1'
#
loop_
_entity.id
_entity.type
_entity.pdbx_description
1 polymer ?
#
loop_
_entity_poly.entity_id
_entity_poly.type
_entity_poly.pdbx_seq_one_letter_code
_entity_poly.pdbx_strand_id
1 'polypeptide(L)'
;MRITAEDLTPVAFTLAIFVLWELACILFRIDSFILPAPTAVAAAMVQYWWPLLKNSFVTLWTTTVGFLLAVAFGIALGIIVGWSRAIYRGLYPVMIGFNSIPKVAVVPILIMWFGIGE
;
A
#
# COMPACT_ATOMS: atom_id res chain seq x y z
N MET A 1 11.69 8.23 -34.61
CA MET A 1 11.65 8.56 -33.17
C MET A 1 13.10 8.82 -32.75
N ARG A 2 13.51 10.09 -32.59
CA ARG A 2 14.88 10.43 -32.19
C ARG A 2 14.90 10.47 -30.67
N ILE A 3 15.52 9.48 -30.03
CA ILE A 3 15.79 9.52 -28.58
C ILE A 3 16.82 10.63 -28.37
N THR A 4 16.43 11.68 -27.65
CA THR A 4 17.34 12.78 -27.30
C THR A 4 18.04 12.48 -25.98
N ALA A 5 19.16 13.16 -25.71
CA ALA A 5 19.89 12.99 -24.44
C ALA A 5 19.03 13.31 -23.21
N GLU A 6 18.04 14.20 -23.37
CA GLU A 6 17.07 14.57 -22.33
C GLU A 6 16.18 13.38 -21.93
N ASP A 7 15.78 12.54 -22.88
CA ASP A 7 14.94 11.34 -22.63
C ASP A 7 15.69 10.24 -21.85
N LEU A 8 17.03 10.20 -21.96
CA LEU A 8 17.88 9.22 -21.28
C LEU A 8 18.27 9.65 -19.85
N THR A 9 18.16 10.94 -19.55
CA THR A 9 18.46 11.53 -18.24
C THR A 9 17.77 10.82 -17.07
N PRO A 10 16.44 10.58 -17.06
CA PRO A 10 15.77 9.95 -15.91
C PRO A 10 16.23 8.50 -15.68
N VAL A 11 16.51 7.76 -16.75
CA VAL A 11 17.01 6.38 -16.67
C VAL A 11 18.43 6.37 -16.10
N ALA A 12 19.30 7.27 -16.58
CA ALA A 12 20.66 7.42 -16.09
C ALA A 12 20.71 7.78 -14.61
N PHE A 13 19.88 8.73 -14.15
CA PHE A 13 19.77 9.08 -12.74
C PHE A 13 19.27 7.91 -11.89
N THR A 14 18.27 7.18 -12.36
CA THR A 14 17.74 6.01 -11.64
C THR A 14 18.81 4.94 -11.49
N LEU A 15 19.52 4.60 -12.57
CA LEU A 15 20.62 3.64 -12.53
C LEU A 15 21.76 4.11 -11.61
N ALA A 16 22.11 5.40 -11.66
CA ALA A 16 23.12 5.97 -10.77
C ALA A 16 22.72 5.80 -9.29
N ILE A 17 21.46 6.00 -8.93
CA ILE A 17 20.95 5.79 -7.57
C ILE A 17 21.12 4.33 -7.15
N PHE A 18 20.73 3.37 -7.99
CA PHE A 18 20.89 1.94 -7.66
C PHE A 18 22.36 1.54 -7.51
N VAL A 19 23.25 2.05 -8.36
CA VAL A 19 24.69 1.78 -8.26
C VAL A 19 25.26 2.39 -6.98
N LEU A 20 24.91 3.64 -6.65
CA LEU A 20 25.36 4.29 -5.41
C LEU A 20 24.85 3.56 -4.18
N TRP A 21 23.60 3.08 -4.19
CA TRP A 21 23.03 2.29 -3.11
C TRP A 21 23.76 0.94 -2.94
N GLU A 22 23.96 0.18 -4.02
CA GLU A 22 24.72 -1.07 -3.98
C GLU A 22 26.13 -0.86 -3.43
N LEU A 23 26.85 0.16 -3.93
CA LEU A 23 28.19 0.51 -3.46
C LEU A 23 28.19 0.91 -1.98
N ALA A 24 27.19 1.65 -1.52
CA ALA A 24 27.06 2.00 -0.10
C ALA A 24 26.87 0.74 0.77
N CYS A 25 25.98 -0.17 0.39
CA CYS A 25 25.77 -1.43 1.12
C CYS A 25 27.07 -2.24 1.22
N ILE A 26 27.82 -2.35 0.12
CA ILE A 26 29.08 -3.12 0.08
C ILE A 26 30.19 -2.41 0.88
N LEU A 27 30.41 -1.11 0.64
CA LEU A 27 31.52 -0.36 1.22
C LEU A 27 31.36 -0.19 2.74
N PHE A 28 30.14 0.07 3.20
CA PHE A 28 29.84 0.22 4.62
C PHE A 28 29.47 -1.10 5.31
N ARG A 29 29.46 -2.23 4.59
CA ARG A 29 29.09 -3.57 5.09
C ARG A 29 27.78 -3.54 5.88
N ILE A 30 26.76 -2.89 5.31
CA ILE A 30 25.46 -2.73 5.95
C ILE A 30 24.81 -4.10 6.09
N ASP A 31 24.25 -4.37 7.27
CA ASP A 31 23.52 -5.61 7.50
C ASP A 31 22.31 -5.70 6.54
N SER A 32 22.19 -6.84 5.86
CA SER A 32 21.11 -7.10 4.91
C SER A 32 19.72 -7.14 5.55
N PHE A 33 19.65 -7.29 6.87
CA PHE A 33 18.41 -7.14 7.63
C PHE A 33 17.91 -5.70 7.69
N ILE A 34 18.83 -4.71 7.74
CA ILE A 34 18.49 -3.28 7.82
C ILE A 34 18.28 -2.73 6.42
N LEU A 35 19.21 -2.99 5.51
CA LEU A 35 19.16 -2.48 4.14
C LEU A 35 19.82 -3.48 3.18
N PRO A 36 19.03 -4.40 2.57
CA PRO A 36 19.55 -5.32 1.60
C PRO A 36 20.02 -4.57 0.34
N ALA A 37 21.13 -5.01 -0.23
CA ALA A 37 21.65 -4.47 -1.48
C ALA A 37 20.65 -4.75 -2.63
N PRO A 38 20.49 -3.84 -3.61
CA PRO A 38 19.63 -4.05 -4.77
C PRO A 38 19.80 -5.41 -5.46
N THR A 39 21.03 -5.90 -5.58
CA THR A 39 21.31 -7.24 -6.16
C THR A 39 20.72 -8.38 -5.33
N ALA A 40 20.80 -8.28 -3.99
CA ALA A 40 20.21 -9.25 -3.07
C ALA A 40 18.68 -9.24 -3.15
N VAL A 41 18.07 -8.06 -3.31
CA VAL A 41 16.62 -7.93 -3.53
C VAL A 41 16.21 -8.61 -4.84
N ALA A 42 16.94 -8.36 -5.93
CA ALA A 42 16.66 -9.00 -7.22
C ALA A 42 16.80 -10.53 -7.17
N ALA A 43 17.83 -11.04 -6.49
CA ALA A 43 18.00 -12.47 -6.27
C ALA A 43 16.85 -13.08 -5.45
N ALA A 44 16.41 -12.40 -4.39
CA ALA A 44 15.29 -12.83 -3.57
C ALA A 44 13.96 -12.85 -4.35
N MET A 45 13.73 -11.87 -5.24
CA MET A 45 12.54 -11.85 -6.09
C MET A 45 12.44 -13.09 -6.99
N VAL A 46 13.56 -13.56 -7.53
CA VAL A 46 13.61 -14.77 -8.36
C VAL A 46 13.49 -16.03 -7.48
N GLN A 47 14.23 -16.09 -6.38
CA GLN A 47 14.23 -17.24 -5.47
C GLN A 47 12.83 -17.50 -4.88
N TYR A 48 12.13 -16.43 -4.46
CA TYR A 48 10.83 -16.50 -3.81
C TYR A 48 9.69 -16.08 -4.73
N TRP A 49 9.86 -16.17 -6.05
CA TRP A 49 8.86 -15.71 -7.02
C TRP A 49 7.48 -16.31 -6.79
N TRP A 50 7.41 -17.61 -6.47
CA TRP A 50 6.15 -18.32 -6.26
C TRP A 50 5.43 -17.89 -4.97
N PRO A 51 6.09 -17.91 -3.78
CA PRO A 51 5.53 -17.30 -2.58
C PRO A 51 5.13 -15.83 -2.78
N LEU A 52 5.95 -15.03 -3.48
CA LEU A 52 5.67 -13.62 -3.74
C LEU A 52 4.37 -13.48 -4.55
N LEU A 53 4.24 -14.22 -5.66
CA LEU A 53 3.04 -14.25 -6.49
C LEU A 53 1.80 -14.67 -5.67
N LYS A 54 1.91 -15.76 -4.91
CA LYS A 54 0.81 -16.28 -4.08
C LYS A 54 0.34 -15.23 -3.07
N ASN A 55 1.25 -14.64 -2.31
CA ASN A 55 0.90 -13.63 -1.30
C ASN A 55 0.38 -12.35 -1.93
N SER A 56 0.98 -11.89 -3.04
CA SER A 56 0.48 -10.74 -3.80
C SER A 56 -0.95 -10.97 -4.29
N PHE A 57 -1.27 -12.18 -4.76
CA PHE A 57 -2.62 -12.53 -5.18
C PHE A 57 -3.61 -12.54 -4.02
N VAL A 58 -3.23 -13.08 -2.86
CA VAL A 58 -4.06 -13.05 -1.64
C VAL A 58 -4.34 -11.60 -1.22
N THR A 59 -3.32 -10.73 -1.16
CA THR A 59 -3.51 -9.30 -0.84
C THR A 59 -4.41 -8.62 -1.87
N LEU A 60 -4.21 -8.88 -3.16
CA LEU A 60 -5.02 -8.31 -4.22
C LEU A 60 -6.49 -8.73 -4.09
N TRP A 61 -6.73 -10.03 -3.92
CA TRP A 61 -8.07 -10.59 -3.78
C TRP A 61 -8.80 -10.04 -2.55
N THR A 62 -8.17 -10.14 -1.37
CA THR A 62 -8.75 -9.67 -0.11
C THR A 62 -9.02 -8.17 -0.13
N THR A 63 -8.09 -7.37 -0.66
CA THR A 63 -8.26 -5.91 -0.79
C THR A 63 -9.37 -5.57 -1.78
N THR A 64 -9.45 -6.27 -2.92
CA THR A 64 -10.46 -6.00 -3.94
C THR A 64 -11.86 -6.34 -3.43
N VAL A 65 -12.04 -7.50 -2.80
CA VAL A 65 -13.33 -7.90 -2.21
C VAL A 65 -13.73 -6.91 -1.11
N GLY A 66 -12.82 -6.59 -0.19
CA GLY A 66 -13.08 -5.61 0.87
C GLY A 66 -13.44 -4.24 0.33
N PHE A 67 -12.74 -3.78 -0.72
CA PHE A 67 -13.02 -2.51 -1.40
C PHE A 67 -14.41 -2.51 -2.06
N LEU A 68 -14.77 -3.57 -2.78
CA LEU A 68 -16.08 -3.66 -3.44
C LEU A 68 -17.23 -3.65 -2.42
N LEU A 69 -17.06 -4.36 -1.30
CA LEU A 69 -18.02 -4.31 -0.20
C LEU A 69 -18.11 -2.90 0.38
N ALA A 70 -16.97 -2.26 0.67
CA ALA A 70 -16.95 -0.89 1.20
C ALA A 70 -17.61 0.12 0.26
N VAL A 71 -17.40 -0.01 -1.06
CA VAL A 71 -18.05 0.83 -2.08
C VAL A 71 -19.55 0.61 -2.10
N ALA A 72 -20.02 -0.64 -2.13
CA ALA A 72 -21.44 -0.96 -2.16
C ALA A 72 -22.17 -0.41 -0.93
N PHE A 73 -21.62 -0.65 0.26
CA PHE A 73 -22.17 -0.13 1.52
C PHE A 73 -22.06 1.40 1.60
N GLY A 74 -20.93 1.98 1.19
CA GLY A 74 -20.70 3.41 1.21
C GLY A 74 -21.67 4.18 0.31
N ILE A 75 -21.93 3.67 -0.90
CA ILE A 75 -22.92 4.25 -1.82
C ILE A 75 -24.33 4.16 -1.22
N ALA A 76 -24.71 3.00 -0.68
CA ALA A 76 -26.03 2.82 -0.08
C ALA A 76 -26.26 3.80 1.09
N LEU A 77 -25.29 3.90 2.00
CA LEU A 77 -25.35 4.86 3.10
C LEU A 77 -25.35 6.31 2.59
N GLY A 78 -24.51 6.65 1.61
CA GLY A 78 -24.47 7.98 1.02
C GLY A 78 -25.80 8.43 0.44
N ILE A 79 -26.52 7.53 -0.25
CA ILE A 79 -27.87 7.81 -0.78
C ILE A 79 -28.87 8.07 0.36
N ILE A 80 -28.86 7.24 1.40
CA ILE A 80 -29.77 7.39 2.56
C ILE A 80 -29.54 8.75 3.26
N VAL A 81 -28.28 9.09 3.51
CA VAL A 81 -27.92 10.35 4.17
C VAL A 81 -28.24 11.55 3.28
N GLY A 82 -28.04 11.43 1.97
CA GLY A 82 -28.32 12.49 0.99
C GLY A 82 -29.81 12.77 0.78
N TRP A 83 -30.69 11.80 1.05
CA TRP A 83 -32.13 11.97 0.81
C TRP A 83 -32.82 12.90 1.82
N SER A 84 -32.27 13.07 3.05
CA SER A 84 -32.89 13.90 4.08
C SER A 84 -31.93 14.91 4.70
N ARG A 85 -32.33 16.19 4.68
CA ARG A 85 -31.60 17.28 5.34
C ARG A 85 -31.49 17.08 6.85
N ALA A 86 -32.46 16.40 7.48
CA ALA A 86 -32.44 16.11 8.91
C ALA A 86 -31.40 15.03 9.25
N ILE A 87 -31.35 13.95 8.46
CA ILE A 87 -30.37 12.86 8.63
C ILE A 87 -28.96 13.39 8.39
N TYR A 88 -28.75 14.16 7.32
CA TYR A 88 -27.46 14.78 7.03
C TYR A 88 -26.98 15.63 8.22
N ARG A 89 -27.82 16.53 8.74
CA ARG A 89 -27.45 17.38 9.89
C ARG A 89 -27.16 16.59 11.16
N GLY A 90 -27.88 15.49 11.41
CA GLY A 90 -27.67 14.62 12.56
C GLY A 90 -26.38 13.81 12.48
N LEU A 91 -26.05 13.29 11.29
CA LEU A 91 -24.87 12.44 11.07
C LEU A 91 -23.59 13.23 10.78
N TYR A 92 -23.69 14.48 10.35
CA TYR A 92 -22.53 15.31 10.01
C TYR A 92 -21.46 15.37 11.10
N PRO A 93 -21.80 15.60 12.40
CA PRO A 93 -20.80 15.60 13.46
C PRO A 93 -20.12 14.24 13.63
N VAL A 94 -20.88 13.14 13.53
CA VAL A 94 -20.38 11.78 13.64
C VAL A 94 -19.43 11.46 12.48
N MET A 95 -19.80 11.82 11.25
CA MET A 95 -18.96 11.63 10.07
C MET A 95 -17.61 12.36 10.20
N ILE A 96 -17.60 13.60 10.71
CA ILE A 96 -16.36 14.33 10.97
C ILE A 96 -15.53 13.64 12.06
N GLY A 97 -16.17 13.22 13.15
CA GLY A 97 -15.49 12.50 14.23
C GLY A 97 -14.80 11.22 13.76
N PHE A 98 -15.47 10.42 12.93
CA PHE A 98 -14.88 9.22 12.32
C PHE A 98 -13.68 9.54 11.43
N ASN A 99 -13.69 10.65 10.68
CA ASN A 99 -12.56 11.06 9.85
C ASN A 99 -11.32 11.44 10.67
N SER A 100 -11.48 11.80 11.95
CA SER A 100 -10.36 12.09 12.85
C SER A 100 -9.68 10.85 13.44
N ILE A 101 -10.27 9.66 13.29
CA ILE A 101 -9.70 8.43 13.85
C ILE A 101 -8.51 7.99 13.00
N PRO A 102 -7.31 7.81 13.58
CA PRO A 102 -6.15 7.29 12.85
C PRO A 102 -6.44 5.86 12.35
N LYS A 103 -6.18 5.61 11.07
CA LYS A 103 -6.39 4.27 10.46
C LYS A 103 -5.62 3.17 11.22
N VAL A 104 -4.44 3.49 11.76
CA VAL A 104 -3.61 2.56 12.55
C VAL A 104 -4.28 2.10 13.85
N ALA A 105 -5.14 2.92 14.46
CA ALA A 105 -5.84 2.57 15.69
C ALA A 105 -7.00 1.57 15.47
N VAL A 106 -7.47 1.43 14.23
CA VAL A 106 -8.59 0.55 13.88
C VAL A 106 -8.13 -0.92 13.82
N VAL A 107 -6.89 -1.17 13.41
CA VAL A 107 -6.36 -2.53 13.19
C VAL A 107 -6.50 -3.44 14.43
N PRO A 108 -6.08 -3.03 15.65
CA PRO A 108 -6.22 -3.89 16.83
C PRO A 108 -7.67 -4.22 17.19
N ILE A 109 -8.61 -3.29 16.97
CA ILE A 109 -10.04 -3.50 17.25
C ILE A 109 -10.61 -4.55 16.30
N LEU A 110 -10.26 -4.47 15.01
CA LEU A 110 -10.67 -5.47 14.02
C LEU A 110 -10.12 -6.85 14.37
N ILE A 111 -8.86 -6.94 14.82
CA ILE A 111 -8.27 -8.20 15.29
C ILE A 111 -9.03 -8.76 16.50
N MET A 112 -9.43 -7.91 17.46
CA MET A 112 -10.21 -8.36 18.62
C MET A 112 -11.60 -8.88 18.23
N TRP A 113 -12.26 -8.30 17.23
CA TRP A 113 -13.59 -8.71 16.82
C TRP A 113 -13.59 -9.92 15.89
N PHE A 114 -12.66 -9.98 14.94
CA PHE A 114 -12.65 -10.97 13.86
C PHE A 114 -11.55 -12.02 14.00
N GLY A 115 -10.62 -11.83 14.94
CA GLY A 115 -9.43 -12.67 15.09
C GLY A 115 -8.32 -12.31 14.10
N ILE A 116 -7.22 -13.05 14.19
CA ILE A 116 -6.13 -13.00 13.21
C ILE A 116 -6.50 -14.02 12.13
N GLY A 117 -6.74 -13.56 10.90
CA GLY A 117 -6.83 -14.46 9.75
C GLY A 117 -5.51 -15.21 9.54
N GLU A 118 -5.55 -16.39 8.92
CA GLU A 118 -4.35 -17.18 8.60
C GLU A 118 -3.30 -16.42 7.78
#